data_AF-A0A9E3WPY2-F1
#
_entry.id   AF-A0A9E3WPY2-F1
#
_cell.length_a   1.000
_cell.length_b   1.000
_cell.length_c   1.000
_cell.angle_alpha   90.00
_cell.angle_beta   90.00
_cell.angle_gamma   90.00
#
_symmetry.space_group_name_H-M   'P 1'
#
loop_
_entity.id
_entity.type
_entity.pdbx_description
1 polymer ?
#
loop_
_entity_poly.entity_id
_entity_poly.type
_entity_poly.pdbx_seq_one_letter_code
_entity_poly.pdbx_strand_id
1 'polypeptide(L)'
;MAEGDELPGSSSTGMPALLLVVALRCLGGLDMLAFVAVVMPTAWIEWGHRWCGLGEFPDEPIANYLARSASALYALHGLLVLYMSRDPQRYWPLIRFFARLAVAHGVVMFAIDWASEMPLWWTALEGPAFTATGLVVLATQYWSRPDSLISDSQMNVTGDSQER
;
A
#
# COMPACT_ATOMS: atom_id res chain seq x y z
N MET A 1 -28.50 -37.16 -30.67
CA MET A 1 -27.05 -37.20 -30.87
C MET A 1 -26.52 -35.95 -30.19
N ALA A 2 -26.02 -36.12 -28.98
CA ALA A 2 -25.51 -35.04 -28.14
C ALA A 2 -23.99 -34.99 -28.36
N GLU A 3 -23.51 -33.85 -28.84
CA GLU A 3 -22.09 -33.52 -28.88
C GLU A 3 -21.99 -32.18 -28.14
N GLY A 4 -21.43 -32.24 -26.93
CA GLY A 4 -20.81 -31.06 -26.36
C GLY A 4 -19.49 -30.84 -27.06
N ASP A 5 -19.07 -29.58 -27.13
CA ASP A 5 -17.67 -29.30 -26.84
C ASP A 5 -17.57 -27.94 -26.17
N GLU A 6 -16.73 -27.95 -25.15
CA GLU A 6 -16.64 -26.99 -24.07
C GLU A 6 -16.25 -25.61 -24.58
N LEU A 7 -16.98 -24.57 -24.17
CA LEU A 7 -16.49 -23.21 -24.34
C LEU A 7 -15.17 -23.09 -23.58
N PRO A 8 -14.07 -22.68 -24.24
CA PRO A 8 -12.76 -22.63 -23.62
C PRO A 8 -12.84 -21.78 -22.36
N GLY A 9 -12.45 -22.38 -21.24
CA GLY A 9 -12.41 -21.74 -19.93
C GLY A 9 -11.76 -20.38 -20.06
N SER A 10 -12.59 -19.34 -19.98
CA SER A 10 -12.15 -17.98 -19.82
C SER A 10 -11.39 -17.95 -18.50
N SER A 11 -10.07 -17.99 -18.59
CA SER A 11 -9.19 -17.63 -17.50
C SER A 11 -9.39 -16.14 -17.24
N SER A 12 -10.50 -15.81 -16.57
CA SER A 12 -10.88 -14.50 -16.07
C SER A 12 -10.00 -14.12 -14.88
N THR A 13 -8.69 -14.38 -14.97
CA THR A 13 -7.73 -13.64 -14.14
C THR A 13 -7.63 -12.25 -14.75
N GLY A 14 -8.65 -11.44 -14.49
CA GLY A 14 -8.76 -10.09 -15.05
C GLY A 14 -7.46 -9.33 -14.79
N MET A 15 -6.93 -8.69 -15.82
CA MET A 15 -5.75 -7.82 -15.75
C MET A 15 -5.74 -6.88 -14.52
N PRO A 16 -6.88 -6.32 -14.05
CA PRO A 16 -6.96 -5.56 -12.79
C PRO A 16 -6.54 -6.31 -11.52
N ALA A 17 -6.85 -7.61 -11.41
CA ALA A 17 -6.51 -8.42 -10.24
C ALA A 17 -5.00 -8.74 -10.18
N LEU A 18 -4.39 -9.01 -11.34
CA LEU A 18 -2.93 -9.18 -11.44
C LEU A 18 -2.21 -7.86 -11.10
N LEU A 19 -2.72 -6.73 -11.58
CA LEU A 19 -2.17 -5.41 -11.26
C LEU A 19 -2.23 -5.11 -9.75
N LEU A 20 -3.33 -5.45 -9.08
CA LEU A 20 -3.44 -5.32 -7.63
C LEU A 20 -2.38 -6.16 -6.89
N VAL A 21 -2.20 -7.42 -7.29
CA VAL A 21 -1.18 -8.30 -6.67
C VAL A 21 0.22 -7.75 -6.89
N VAL A 22 0.55 -7.35 -8.13
CA VAL A 22 1.86 -6.77 -8.46
C VAL A 22 2.09 -5.48 -7.66
N ALA A 23 1.09 -4.59 -7.59
CA ALA A 23 1.19 -3.36 -6.79
C ALA A 23 1.46 -3.67 -5.32
N LEU A 24 0.70 -4.58 -4.70
CA LEU A 24 0.93 -4.97 -3.30
C LEU A 24 2.32 -5.58 -3.09
N ARG A 25 2.80 -6.41 -4.02
CA ARG A 25 4.15 -7.00 -3.92
C ARG A 25 5.25 -5.97 -4.06
N CYS A 26 5.13 -5.04 -5.01
CA CYS A 26 6.08 -3.96 -5.20
C CYS A 26 6.13 -3.05 -3.96
N LEU A 27 4.96 -2.67 -3.42
CA LEU A 27 4.87 -1.82 -2.22
C LEU A 27 5.44 -2.52 -0.99
N GLY A 28 4.97 -3.74 -0.70
CA GLY A 28 5.46 -4.48 0.46
C GLY A 28 6.94 -4.83 0.35
N GLY A 29 7.43 -5.09 -0.87
CA GLY A 29 8.86 -5.32 -1.14
C GLY A 29 9.71 -4.07 -0.93
N LEU A 30 9.25 -2.91 -1.41
CA LEU A 30 9.92 -1.63 -1.21
C LEU A 30 10.01 -1.27 0.28
N ASP A 31 8.92 -1.39 1.01
CA ASP A 31 8.87 -1.17 2.46
C ASP A 31 9.79 -2.13 3.22
N MET A 32 9.91 -3.39 2.77
CA MET A 32 10.82 -4.36 3.37
C MET A 32 12.29 -4.00 3.21
N LEU A 33 12.67 -3.20 2.21
CA LEU A 33 14.05 -2.70 2.09
C LEU A 33 14.45 -1.83 3.28
N ALA A 34 13.48 -1.21 3.98
CA ALA A 34 13.74 -0.46 5.21
C ALA A 34 14.35 -1.33 6.32
N PHE A 35 14.20 -2.66 6.26
CA PHE A 35 14.87 -3.55 7.20
C PHE A 35 16.40 -3.40 7.18
N VAL A 36 16.98 -3.07 6.02
CA VAL A 36 18.42 -2.76 5.92
C VAL A 36 18.78 -1.58 6.83
N ALA A 37 17.90 -0.57 6.91
CA ALA A 37 18.12 0.60 7.74
C ALA A 37 18.04 0.36 9.25
N VAL A 38 17.44 -0.75 9.66
CA VAL A 38 17.45 -1.17 11.08
C VAL A 38 18.86 -1.58 11.52
N VAL A 39 19.60 -2.25 10.64
CA VAL A 39 20.91 -2.87 10.95
C VAL A 39 22.10 -2.12 10.38
N MET A 40 21.88 -1.16 9.47
CA MET A 40 22.96 -0.41 8.83
C MET A 40 23.82 0.37 9.85
N PRO A 41 25.11 0.60 9.54
CA PRO A 41 25.95 1.49 10.33
C PRO A 41 25.40 2.93 10.32
N THR A 42 25.52 3.64 11.45
CA THR A 42 25.08 5.04 11.55
C THR A 42 25.78 5.95 10.53
N ALA A 43 27.04 5.64 10.17
CA ALA A 43 27.78 6.33 9.12
C ALA A 43 27.06 6.37 7.76
N TRP A 44 26.25 5.35 7.43
CA TRP A 44 25.46 5.36 6.19
C TRP A 44 24.25 6.31 6.30
N ILE A 45 23.65 6.43 7.49
CA ILE A 45 22.55 7.38 7.77
C ILE A 45 23.10 8.81 7.70
N GLU A 46 24.23 9.07 8.36
CA GLU A 46 24.95 10.35 8.29
C GLU A 46 25.33 10.74 6.86
N TRP A 47 25.80 9.77 6.06
CA TRP A 47 26.08 9.99 4.65
C TRP A 47 24.82 10.37 3.88
N GLY A 48 23.70 9.65 4.08
CA GLY A 48 22.43 9.95 3.46
C GLY A 48 21.88 11.32 3.84
N HIS A 49 21.97 11.70 5.12
CA HIS A 49 21.53 13.00 5.63
C HIS A 49 22.28 14.15 4.94
N ARG A 50 23.61 14.03 4.81
CA ARG A 50 24.44 15.00 4.06
C ARG A 50 24.13 15.01 2.57
N TRP A 51 23.99 13.84 1.96
CA TRP A 51 23.69 13.70 0.53
C TRP A 51 22.34 14.32 0.15
N CYS A 52 21.34 14.19 1.02
CA CYS A 52 20.02 14.82 0.86
C CYS A 52 20.01 16.33 1.18
N GLY A 53 21.13 16.90 1.62
CA GLY A 53 21.23 18.32 1.97
C GLY A 53 20.61 18.68 3.32
N LEU A 54 20.39 17.71 4.21
CA LEU A 54 19.80 17.92 5.54
C LEU A 54 20.84 18.34 6.61
N GLY A 55 22.13 18.32 6.27
CA GLY A 55 23.22 18.72 7.16
C GLY A 55 23.83 17.54 7.93
N GLU A 56 24.31 17.79 9.14
CA GLU A 56 24.83 16.76 10.04
C GLU A 56 23.69 15.99 10.71
N PHE A 57 23.80 14.67 10.79
CA PHE A 57 22.81 13.86 11.48
C PHE A 57 22.94 14.08 12.99
N PRO A 58 21.84 14.22 13.75
CA PRO A 58 21.93 14.53 15.17
C PRO A 58 22.61 13.41 15.98
N ASP A 59 23.51 13.78 16.89
CA ASP A 59 24.28 12.84 17.73
C ASP A 59 23.46 12.31 18.93
N GLU A 60 22.27 12.86 19.17
CA GLU A 60 21.43 12.45 20.28
C GLU A 60 20.90 11.01 20.07
N PRO A 61 20.85 10.18 21.14
CA PRO A 61 20.36 8.80 21.04
C PRO A 61 18.95 8.66 20.43
N ILE A 62 18.11 9.70 20.61
CA ILE A 62 16.75 9.70 20.09
C ILE A 62 16.69 9.70 18.56
N ALA A 63 17.63 10.35 17.87
CA ALA A 63 17.64 10.39 16.41
C ALA A 63 17.94 9.00 15.81
N ASN A 64 18.95 8.33 16.35
CA ASN A 64 19.28 6.95 15.98
C ASN A 64 18.13 5.99 16.30
N TYR A 65 17.52 6.14 17.48
CA TYR A 65 16.37 5.32 17.88
C TYR A 65 15.18 5.51 16.93
N LEU A 66 14.81 6.75 16.60
CA LEU A 66 13.68 7.05 15.72
C LEU A 66 13.95 6.55 14.29
N ALA A 67 15.14 6.78 13.74
CA ALA A 67 15.50 6.29 12.41
C ALA A 67 15.38 4.76 12.31
N ARG A 68 15.90 4.03 13.31
CA ARG A 68 15.86 2.55 13.32
C ARG A 68 14.47 2.00 13.62
N SER A 69 13.75 2.58 14.57
CA SER A 69 12.40 2.13 14.94
C SER A 69 11.37 2.43 13.85
N ALA A 70 11.45 3.59 13.19
CA ALA A 70 10.64 3.90 12.01
C ALA A 70 10.93 2.91 10.87
N SER A 71 12.20 2.63 10.61
CA SER A 71 12.61 1.61 9.62
C SER A 71 12.05 0.22 9.93
N ALA A 72 12.05 -0.18 11.20
CA ALA A 72 11.47 -1.44 11.65
C ALA A 72 9.93 -1.46 11.47
N LEU A 73 9.25 -0.34 11.69
CA LEU A 73 7.82 -0.20 11.45
C LEU A 73 7.48 -0.32 9.97
N TYR A 74 8.23 0.33 9.09
CA TYR A 74 8.08 0.18 7.63
C TYR A 74 8.34 -1.26 7.19
N ALA A 75 9.38 -1.91 7.74
CA ALA A 75 9.63 -3.32 7.46
C ALA A 75 8.44 -4.21 7.89
N LEU A 76 7.93 -4.03 9.10
CA LEU A 76 6.74 -4.77 9.59
C LEU A 76 5.53 -4.54 8.66
N HIS A 77 5.30 -3.28 8.27
CA HIS A 77 4.23 -2.92 7.34
C HIS A 77 4.42 -3.62 5.99
N GLY A 78 5.63 -3.60 5.43
CA GLY A 78 5.96 -4.28 4.18
C GLY A 78 5.69 -5.79 4.24
N LEU A 79 6.09 -6.44 5.34
CA LEU A 79 5.81 -7.86 5.57
C LEU A 79 4.30 -8.15 5.59
N LEU A 80 3.52 -7.29 6.24
CA LEU A 80 2.05 -7.39 6.29
C LEU A 80 1.43 -7.24 4.90
N VAL A 81 1.88 -6.26 4.12
CA VAL A 81 1.41 -6.04 2.74
C VAL A 81 1.79 -7.22 1.83
N LEU A 82 3.02 -7.73 1.93
CA LEU A 82 3.44 -8.94 1.22
C LEU A 82 2.59 -10.16 1.60
N TYR A 83 2.23 -10.29 2.87
CA TYR A 83 1.33 -11.34 3.33
C TYR A 83 -0.07 -11.21 2.72
N MET A 84 -0.67 -10.02 2.73
CA MET A 84 -1.95 -9.76 2.08
C MET A 84 -1.91 -10.03 0.56
N SER A 85 -0.77 -9.81 -0.09
CA SER A 85 -0.61 -10.05 -1.54
C SER A 85 -0.71 -11.53 -1.95
N ARG A 86 -0.64 -12.48 -1.00
CA ARG A 86 -0.76 -13.92 -1.28
C ARG A 86 -2.20 -14.33 -1.59
N ASP A 87 -3.17 -13.66 -0.99
CA ASP A 87 -4.60 -13.93 -1.18
C ASP A 87 -5.40 -12.61 -1.08
N PRO A 88 -5.35 -11.77 -2.13
CA PRO A 88 -5.99 -10.45 -2.10
C PRO A 88 -7.52 -10.52 -2.02
N GLN A 89 -8.13 -11.62 -2.44
CA GLN A 89 -9.59 -11.81 -2.36
C GLN A 89 -10.01 -11.99 -0.89
N ARG A 90 -9.30 -12.83 -0.14
CA ARG A 90 -9.54 -12.99 1.30
C ARG A 90 -9.31 -11.70 2.08
N TYR A 91 -8.28 -10.93 1.73
CA TYR A 91 -7.92 -9.69 2.42
C TYR A 91 -8.58 -8.45 1.81
N TRP A 92 -9.57 -8.60 0.93
CA TRP A 92 -10.11 -7.50 0.15
C TRP A 92 -10.58 -6.28 0.96
N PRO A 93 -11.40 -6.43 2.03
CA PRO A 93 -11.83 -5.29 2.84
C PRO A 93 -10.67 -4.63 3.59
N LEU A 94 -9.68 -5.42 4.01
CA LEU A 94 -8.49 -4.95 4.72
C LEU A 94 -7.57 -4.15 3.80
N ILE A 95 -7.31 -4.65 2.58
CA ILE A 95 -6.55 -3.94 1.55
C ILE A 95 -7.24 -2.60 1.22
N ARG A 96 -8.58 -2.59 1.13
CA ARG A 96 -9.34 -1.36 0.88
C ARG A 96 -9.18 -0.34 2.01
N PHE A 97 -9.20 -0.81 3.24
CA PHE A 97 -8.97 0.01 4.42
C PHE A 97 -7.55 0.58 4.42
N PHE A 98 -6.54 -0.25 4.20
CA PHE A 98 -5.13 0.17 4.08
C PHE A 98 -4.93 1.19 2.96
N ALA A 99 -5.59 1.03 1.82
CA ALA A 99 -5.49 1.99 0.71
C ALA A 99 -6.07 3.37 1.09
N ARG A 100 -7.17 3.42 1.86
CA ARG A 100 -7.69 4.70 2.41
C ARG A 100 -6.74 5.29 3.44
N LEU A 101 -6.16 4.46 4.31
CA LEU A 101 -5.14 4.91 5.26
C LEU A 101 -3.91 5.46 4.53
N ALA A 102 -3.48 4.86 3.42
CA ALA A 102 -2.37 5.37 2.62
C ALA A 102 -2.66 6.75 2.02
N VAL A 103 -3.89 6.99 1.55
CA VAL A 103 -4.34 8.33 1.11
C VAL A 103 -4.23 9.35 2.24
N ALA A 104 -4.78 9.02 3.42
CA ALA A 104 -4.72 9.89 4.59
C ALA A 104 -3.28 10.12 5.07
N HIS A 105 -2.46 9.06 5.09
CA HIS A 105 -1.05 9.10 5.47
C HIS A 105 -0.25 10.01 4.55
N GLY A 106 -0.47 9.95 3.23
CA GLY A 106 0.20 10.86 2.29
C GLY A 106 -0.12 12.34 2.52
N VAL A 107 -1.37 12.66 2.89
CA VAL A 107 -1.76 14.04 3.27
C VAL A 107 -1.08 14.46 4.57
N VAL A 108 -1.04 13.57 5.56
CA VAL A 108 -0.37 13.83 6.84
C VAL A 108 1.14 14.03 6.65
N MET A 109 1.80 13.16 5.88
CA MET A 109 3.23 13.27 5.58
C MET A 109 3.56 14.56 4.85
N PHE A 110 2.77 14.94 3.83
CA PHE A 110 2.95 16.23 3.16
C PHE A 110 2.88 17.41 4.14
N ALA A 111 1.94 17.39 5.10
CA ALA A 111 1.82 18.44 6.11
C ALA A 111 3.01 18.44 7.09
N ILE A 112 3.51 17.26 7.48
CA ILE A 112 4.70 17.12 8.33
C ILE A 112 5.92 17.67 7.60
N ASP A 113 6.19 17.23 6.37
CA ASP A 113 7.33 17.67 5.56
C ASP A 113 7.34 19.18 5.38
N TRP A 114 6.16 19.75 5.12
CA TRP A 114 5.98 21.19 5.00
C TRP A 114 6.29 21.91 6.31
N ALA A 115 5.80 21.41 7.44
CA ALA A 115 6.03 21.99 8.75
C ALA A 115 7.47 21.79 9.26
N SER A 116 8.17 20.76 8.77
CA SER A 116 9.56 20.45 9.10
C SER A 116 10.56 21.08 8.13
N GLU A 117 10.09 21.90 7.18
CA GLU A 117 10.92 22.60 6.20
C GLU A 117 11.82 21.64 5.40
N MET A 118 11.32 20.43 5.12
CA MET A 118 12.03 19.45 4.31
C MET A 118 12.28 19.99 2.89
N PRO A 119 13.32 19.51 2.19
CA PRO A 119 13.59 19.93 0.81
C PRO A 119 12.37 19.77 -0.09
N LEU A 120 12.09 20.75 -0.95
CA LEU A 120 10.86 20.75 -1.77
C LEU A 120 10.69 19.50 -2.65
N TRP A 121 11.80 18.94 -3.15
CA TRP A 121 11.76 17.71 -3.94
C TRP A 121 11.31 16.51 -3.09
N TRP A 122 11.65 16.49 -1.80
CA TRP A 122 11.25 15.46 -0.85
C TRP A 122 9.76 15.60 -0.54
N THR A 123 9.33 16.80 -0.13
CA THR A 123 7.92 17.12 0.17
C THR A 123 6.99 16.84 -1.01
N ALA A 124 7.43 17.16 -2.24
CA ALA A 124 6.64 16.94 -3.45
C ALA A 124 6.55 15.46 -3.85
N LEU A 125 7.48 14.63 -3.39
CA LEU A 125 7.50 13.21 -3.73
C LEU A 125 6.86 12.34 -2.65
N GLU A 126 7.25 12.49 -1.38
CA GLU A 126 6.89 11.54 -0.31
C GLU A 126 5.38 11.47 -0.10
N GLY A 127 4.76 12.56 0.40
CA GLY A 127 3.33 12.61 0.65
C GLY A 127 2.47 12.29 -0.59
N PRO A 128 2.69 12.96 -1.74
CA PRO A 128 1.94 12.70 -2.96
C PRO A 128 2.08 11.27 -3.50
N ALA A 129 3.25 10.63 -3.37
CA ALA A 129 3.44 9.24 -3.79
C ALA A 129 2.62 8.27 -2.93
N PHE A 130 2.55 8.47 -1.61
CA PHE A 130 1.68 7.67 -0.73
C PHE A 130 0.20 7.83 -1.11
N THR A 131 -0.24 9.08 -1.35
CA THR A 131 -1.60 9.36 -1.78
C THR A 131 -1.93 8.71 -3.12
N ALA A 132 -1.06 8.87 -4.12
CA ALA A 132 -1.23 8.27 -5.44
C ALA A 132 -1.31 6.75 -5.36
N THR A 133 -0.46 6.12 -4.55
CA THR A 133 -0.47 4.67 -4.31
C THR A 133 -1.81 4.20 -3.77
N GLY A 134 -2.32 4.85 -2.73
CA GLY A 134 -3.63 4.51 -2.16
C GLY A 134 -4.76 4.64 -3.19
N LEU A 135 -4.73 5.68 -4.02
CA LEU A 135 -5.71 5.88 -5.10
C LEU A 135 -5.63 4.79 -6.18
N VAL A 136 -4.43 4.38 -6.58
CA VAL A 136 -4.22 3.29 -7.57
C VAL A 136 -4.77 1.96 -7.02
N VAL A 137 -4.52 1.65 -5.76
CA VAL A 137 -5.05 0.43 -5.12
C VAL A 137 -6.59 0.48 -5.03
N LEU A 138 -7.16 1.63 -4.65
CA LEU A 138 -8.62 1.80 -4.61
C LEU A 138 -9.26 1.70 -5.99
N ALA A 139 -8.62 2.28 -7.01
CA ALA A 139 -9.07 2.17 -8.39
C ALA A 139 -9.04 0.72 -8.85
N THR A 140 -7.90 0.03 -8.75
CA THR A 140 -7.77 -1.38 -9.16
C THR A 140 -8.76 -2.30 -8.43
N GLN A 141 -9.04 -2.05 -7.15
CA GLN A 141 -10.11 -2.77 -6.45
C GLN A 141 -11.51 -2.46 -7.00
N TYR A 142 -11.80 -1.20 -7.33
CA TYR A 142 -13.08 -0.85 -7.96
C TYR A 142 -13.30 -1.62 -9.27
N TRP A 143 -12.26 -1.77 -10.09
CA TRP A 143 -12.32 -2.50 -11.37
C TRP A 143 -12.30 -4.03 -11.22
N SER A 144 -11.83 -4.58 -10.09
CA SER A 144 -11.72 -6.04 -9.88
C SER A 144 -12.77 -6.60 -8.91
N ARG A 145 -13.87 -5.88 -8.67
CA ARG A 145 -14.94 -6.31 -7.74
C ARG A 145 -15.43 -7.72 -8.09
N PRO A 146 -15.40 -8.68 -7.15
CA PRO A 146 -15.95 -10.01 -7.40
C PRO A 146 -17.48 -9.95 -7.48
N ASP A 147 -18.06 -10.60 -8.50
CA ASP A 147 -19.51 -10.63 -8.77
C ASP A 147 -20.35 -11.15 -7.58
N SER A 148 -19.76 -11.97 -6.72
CA SER A 148 -20.41 -12.51 -5.52
C SER A 148 -20.86 -11.42 -4.53
N LEU A 149 -20.10 -10.33 -4.39
CA LEU A 149 -20.46 -9.22 -3.50
C LEU A 149 -21.59 -8.35 -4.06
N ILE A 150 -21.76 -8.36 -5.40
CA ILE A 150 -22.86 -7.66 -6.05
C ILE A 150 -24.15 -8.45 -5.83
N SER A 151 -24.11 -9.77 -6.01
CA SER A 151 -25.28 -10.64 -5.85
C SER A 151 -25.88 -10.57 -4.44
N ASP A 152 -25.06 -10.61 -3.39
CA ASP A 152 -25.54 -10.49 -2.00
C ASP A 152 -26.17 -9.12 -1.70
N SER A 153 -25.58 -8.04 -2.25
CA SER A 153 -26.14 -6.69 -2.09
C SER A 153 -27.49 -6.53 -2.79
N GLN A 154 -27.65 -7.13 -3.98
CA GLN A 154 -28.89 -7.06 -4.75
C GLN A 154 -30.00 -7.89 -4.09
N MET A 155 -29.68 -9.11 -3.60
CA MET A 155 -30.63 -9.96 -2.88
C MET A 155 -31.13 -9.31 -1.59
N ASN A 156 -30.26 -8.63 -0.83
CA ASN A 156 -30.67 -7.95 0.40
C ASN A 156 -31.58 -6.73 0.13
N VAL A 157 -31.36 -6.02 -0.98
CA VAL A 157 -32.21 -4.88 -1.39
C VAL A 157 -33.57 -5.33 -1.95
N THR A 158 -33.63 -6.45 -2.68
CA THR A 158 -34.90 -6.99 -3.22
C THR A 158 -35.72 -7.75 -2.18
N GLY A 159 -35.11 -8.38 -1.19
CA GLY A 159 -35.83 -9.00 -0.07
C GLY A 159 -36.59 -7.99 0.79
N ASP A 160 -35.94 -6.88 1.17
CA ASP A 160 -36.53 -5.84 2.03
C ASP A 160 -37.65 -5.03 1.34
N SER A 161 -37.71 -5.08 0.00
CA SER A 161 -38.77 -4.44 -0.78
C SER A 161 -39.96 -5.36 -1.11
N GLN A 162 -39.88 -6.65 -0.79
CA GLN A 162 -41.01 -7.60 -0.88
C GLN A 162 -41.74 -7.78 0.46
N GLU A 163 -41.15 -7.36 1.58
CA GLU A 163 -41.74 -7.44 2.92
C GLU A 163 -42.45 -6.14 3.39
N ARG A 164 -42.60 -5.13 2.51
CA ARG A 164 -43.36 -3.89 2.79
C ARG A 164 -44.65 -3.77 2.01
#